data_AF-A0A8I3S585-F1
#
_entry.id   AF-A0A8I3S585-F1
#
_cell.length_a   1.000
_cell.length_b   1.000
_cell.length_c   1.000
_cell.angle_alpha   90.00
_cell.angle_beta   90.00
_cell.angle_gamma   90.00
#
_symmetry.space_group_name_H-M   'P 1'
#
loop_
_entity.id
_entity.type
_entity.pdbx_description
1 polymer ?
#
loop_
_entity_poly.entity_id
_entity_poly.type
_entity_poly.pdbx_seq_one_letter_code
_entity_poly.pdbx_strand_id
1 'polypeptide(L)'
;IAVATLASETLPLLALTFITENSLVAAGHDCFPALFTYDSTTGTLSSGGRLDVPKQSSQRGLTARKRFQNLDKKASSEGNVAPGSGLDSVHKNSVSQISGSAGARLSAHSSAPQEWMSMSIWDVKNPLVHGTPEMTIARLQDYEEQNA
;
A
#
# COMPACT_ATOMS: atom_id res chain seq x y z
N ILE A 1 2.28 31.36 -8.93
CA ILE A 1 2.51 29.91 -8.73
C ILE A 1 2.29 29.66 -7.25
N ALA A 2 1.29 28.86 -6.87
CA ALA A 2 1.10 28.44 -5.49
C ALA A 2 1.94 27.17 -5.25
N VAL A 3 2.60 27.07 -4.10
CA VAL A 3 3.44 25.94 -3.72
C VAL A 3 2.96 25.43 -2.36
N ALA A 4 2.64 24.14 -2.29
CA ALA A 4 2.41 23.44 -1.04
C ALA A 4 3.62 22.56 -0.73
N THR A 5 3.98 22.46 0.53
CA THR A 5 5.13 21.66 0.98
C THR A 5 4.72 20.84 2.18
N LEU A 6 5.15 19.58 2.19
CA LEU A 6 4.95 18.65 3.29
C LEU A 6 6.31 18.08 3.67
N ALA A 7 6.70 18.22 4.94
CA ALA A 7 7.82 17.48 5.48
C ALA A 7 7.40 16.02 5.64
N SER A 8 8.20 15.09 5.10
CA SER A 8 7.95 13.66 5.25
C SER A 8 8.93 13.04 6.25
N GLU A 9 8.45 12.11 7.06
CA GLU A 9 9.26 11.26 7.93
C GLU A 9 9.76 9.99 7.21
N THR A 10 9.32 9.78 5.96
CA THR A 10 9.64 8.62 5.13
C THR A 10 10.98 8.79 4.41
N LEU A 11 11.54 7.69 3.92
CA LEU A 11 12.67 7.74 2.98
C LEU A 11 12.25 8.39 1.64
N PRO A 12 13.21 8.72 0.76
CA PRO A 12 12.89 9.44 -0.48
C PRO A 12 11.93 8.66 -1.39
N LEU A 13 10.95 9.40 -1.93
CA LEU A 13 10.01 8.93 -2.93
C LEU A 13 10.68 8.94 -4.31
N LEU A 14 10.44 7.90 -5.10
CA LEU A 14 11.03 7.72 -6.44
C LEU A 14 10.00 7.82 -7.55
N ALA A 15 8.73 7.50 -7.26
CA ALA A 15 7.65 7.52 -8.22
C ALA A 15 6.36 8.03 -7.60
N LEU A 16 5.56 8.74 -8.40
CA LEU A 16 4.24 9.23 -8.02
C LEU A 16 3.27 9.19 -9.20
N THR A 17 1.98 9.15 -8.89
CA THR A 17 0.92 9.35 -9.87
C THR A 17 -0.31 9.98 -9.23
N PHE A 18 -0.99 10.85 -9.97
CA PHE A 18 -2.28 11.38 -9.56
C PHE A 18 -3.35 10.31 -9.75
N ILE A 19 -4.24 10.22 -8.77
CA ILE A 19 -5.38 9.30 -8.77
C ILE A 19 -6.71 10.06 -8.81
N THR A 20 -6.68 11.32 -8.37
CA THR A 20 -7.74 12.32 -8.55
C THR A 20 -7.07 13.69 -8.75
N GLU A 21 -7.86 14.74 -8.97
CA GLU A 21 -7.37 16.13 -9.03
C GLU A 21 -6.72 16.61 -7.72
N ASN A 22 -7.07 15.98 -6.59
CA ASN A 22 -6.68 16.41 -5.25
C ASN A 22 -5.93 15.32 -4.48
N SER A 23 -5.51 14.24 -5.15
CA SER A 23 -4.86 13.12 -4.49
C SER A 23 -3.85 12.44 -5.39
N LEU A 24 -2.78 11.95 -4.79
CA LEU A 24 -1.73 11.22 -5.47
C LEU A 24 -1.26 10.05 -4.60
N VAL A 25 -0.77 9.00 -5.25
CA VAL A 25 -0.01 7.93 -4.60
C VAL A 25 1.46 8.13 -4.94
N ALA A 26 2.33 7.97 -3.95
CA ALA A 26 3.77 7.92 -4.15
C ALA A 26 4.41 6.74 -3.41
N ALA A 27 5.55 6.29 -3.90
CA ALA A 27 6.35 5.23 -3.29
C ALA A 27 7.84 5.44 -3.61
N GLY A 28 8.70 4.77 -2.86
CA GLY A 28 10.14 4.87 -3.04
C GLY A 28 10.88 3.89 -2.16
N HIS A 29 11.85 4.40 -1.41
CA HIS A 29 12.78 3.59 -0.61
C HIS A 29 12.16 2.90 0.60
N ASP A 30 11.01 3.38 1.10
CA ASP A 30 10.28 2.67 2.16
C ASP A 30 9.59 1.38 1.67
N CYS A 31 9.63 1.10 0.36
CA CYS A 31 9.10 -0.13 -0.23
C CYS A 31 7.56 -0.30 -0.12
N PHE A 32 6.83 0.77 0.21
CA PHE A 32 5.37 0.78 0.21
C PHE A 32 4.78 2.02 -0.46
N PRO A 33 3.57 1.91 -1.04
CA PRO A 33 2.81 3.06 -1.51
C PRO A 33 2.14 3.82 -0.36
N ALA A 34 2.15 5.15 -0.44
CA ALA A 34 1.47 6.05 0.49
C ALA A 34 0.57 7.04 -0.26
N LEU A 35 -0.56 7.38 0.34
CA LEU A 35 -1.51 8.37 -0.17
C LEU A 35 -1.10 9.77 0.29
N PHE A 36 -1.28 10.75 -0.59
CA PHE A 36 -1.18 12.17 -0.27
C PHE A 36 -2.39 12.91 -0.82
N THR A 37 -2.90 13.88 -0.06
CA THR A 37 -4.09 14.66 -0.41
C THR A 37 -3.82 16.15 -0.35
N TYR A 38 -4.36 16.88 -1.33
CA TYR A 38 -4.26 18.33 -1.42
C TYR A 38 -5.62 18.98 -1.16
N ASP A 39 -5.69 19.80 -0.12
CA ASP A 39 -6.86 20.64 0.16
C ASP A 39 -6.71 21.98 -0.55
N SER A 40 -7.54 22.21 -1.56
CA SER A 40 -7.55 23.45 -2.35
C SER A 40 -8.08 24.67 -1.59
N THR A 41 -8.84 24.46 -0.51
CA THR A 41 -9.40 25.53 0.32
C THR A 41 -8.32 26.11 1.23
N THR A 42 -7.52 25.25 1.85
CA THR A 42 -6.45 25.66 2.76
C THR A 42 -5.09 25.78 2.08
N GLY A 43 -4.93 25.23 0.87
CA GLY A 43 -3.68 25.21 0.13
C GLY A 43 -2.65 24.24 0.73
N THR A 44 -3.11 23.21 1.45
CA THR A 44 -2.25 22.30 2.22
C THR A 44 -2.13 20.92 1.58
N LEU A 45 -0.95 20.31 1.71
CA LEU A 45 -0.68 18.93 1.34
C LEU A 45 -0.55 18.10 2.63
N SER A 46 -1.25 16.97 2.70
CA SER A 46 -1.23 16.06 3.85
C SER A 46 -0.92 14.63 3.43
N SER A 47 -0.30 13.87 4.34
CA SER A 47 -0.09 12.43 4.18
C SER A 47 -1.35 11.68 4.63
N GLY A 48 -1.92 10.87 3.74
CA GLY A 48 -3.06 9.99 3.98
C GLY A 48 -2.66 8.60 4.50
N GLY A 49 -1.36 8.34 4.66
CA GLY A 49 -0.84 7.10 5.24
C GLY A 49 -0.51 6.01 4.21
N ARG A 50 -0.02 4.89 4.75
CA ARG A 50 0.48 3.71 4.04
C ARG A 50 -0.67 2.83 3.53
N LEU A 51 -0.53 2.31 2.31
CA LEU A 51 -1.64 1.66 1.57
C LEU A 51 -1.54 0.13 1.47
N ASP A 52 -0.41 -0.45 1.84
CA ASP A 52 -0.20 -1.90 1.89
C ASP A 52 -0.44 -2.50 3.29
N VAL A 53 -1.13 -1.77 4.17
CA VAL A 53 -1.58 -2.30 5.45
C VAL A 53 -2.69 -3.32 5.17
N PRO A 54 -2.53 -4.60 5.56
CA PRO A 54 -3.58 -5.59 5.37
C PRO A 54 -4.84 -5.12 6.09
N LYS A 55 -5.96 -5.03 5.36
CA LYS A 55 -7.24 -4.71 5.99
C LYS A 55 -7.50 -5.79 7.02
N GLN A 56 -7.43 -5.44 8.31
CA GLN A 56 -7.74 -6.37 9.40
C GLN A 56 -9.23 -6.71 9.28
N SER A 57 -9.55 -7.73 8.49
CA SER A 57 -10.90 -8.27 8.46
C SER A 57 -11.17 -8.75 9.88
N SER A 58 -12.28 -8.30 10.45
CA SER A 58 -12.77 -8.94 11.67
C SER A 58 -13.05 -10.38 11.27
N GLN A 59 -12.12 -11.30 11.58
CA GLN A 59 -12.21 -12.71 11.25
C GLN A 59 -13.34 -13.34 12.06
N ARG A 60 -14.58 -13.06 11.65
CA ARG A 60 -15.78 -13.73 12.14
C ARG A 60 -15.77 -15.10 11.48
N GLY A 61 -15.27 -16.10 12.20
CA GLY A 61 -15.24 -17.50 11.74
C GLY A 61 -13.91 -18.24 11.83
N LEU A 62 -12.81 -17.61 12.28
CA LEU A 62 -11.55 -18.34 12.45
C LEU A 62 -11.55 -19.11 13.79
N THR A 63 -11.59 -20.44 13.73
CA THR A 63 -11.50 -21.30 14.92
C THR A 63 -10.16 -21.10 15.64
N ALA A 64 -10.12 -21.35 16.96
CA ALA A 64 -8.90 -21.27 17.75
C ALA A 64 -7.76 -22.12 17.16
N ARG A 65 -8.07 -23.31 16.61
CA ARG A 65 -7.09 -24.18 15.93
C ARG A 65 -6.47 -23.51 14.70
N LYS A 66 -7.27 -22.86 13.86
CA LYS A 66 -6.75 -22.22 12.64
C LYS A 66 -5.97 -20.95 12.98
N ARG A 67 -6.33 -20.25 14.07
CA ARG A 67 -5.49 -19.18 14.66
C ARG A 67 -4.14 -19.73 15.09
N PHE A 68 -4.10 -20.80 15.86
CA PHE A 68 -2.86 -21.43 16.31
C PHE A 68 -2.01 -21.93 15.14
N GLN A 69 -2.59 -22.60 14.15
CA GLN A 69 -1.86 -23.05 12.95
C GLN A 69 -1.29 -21.89 12.13
N ASN A 70 -2.02 -20.77 12.02
CA ASN A 70 -1.52 -19.58 11.34
C ASN A 70 -0.38 -18.93 12.12
N LEU A 71 -0.45 -18.91 13.44
CA LEU A 71 0.63 -18.43 14.30
C LEU A 71 1.88 -19.31 14.17
N ASP A 72 1.71 -20.63 14.19
CA ASP A 72 2.81 -21.59 14.12
C ASP A 72 3.53 -21.56 12.75
N LYS A 73 2.76 -21.37 11.67
CA LYS A 73 3.31 -21.14 10.32
C LYS A 73 4.11 -19.83 10.25
N LYS A 74 3.59 -18.73 10.82
CA LYS A 74 4.28 -17.43 10.84
C LYS A 74 5.59 -17.52 11.63
N ALA A 75 5.56 -18.15 12.81
CA ALA A 75 6.75 -18.37 13.62
C ALA A 75 7.79 -19.25 12.91
N SER A 76 7.36 -20.28 12.19
CA SER A 76 8.25 -21.14 11.39
C SER A 76 8.87 -20.40 10.18
N SER A 77 8.18 -19.41 9.60
CA SER A 77 8.73 -18.57 8.53
C SER A 77 9.69 -17.48 9.04
N GLU A 78 9.50 -16.98 10.27
CA GLU A 78 10.41 -16.04 10.93
C GLU A 78 11.72 -16.73 11.37
N GLY A 79 11.69 -18.04 11.64
CA GLY A 79 12.87 -18.80 12.07
C GLY A 79 14.01 -18.95 11.03
N ASN A 80 13.80 -18.55 9.77
CA ASN A 80 14.81 -18.63 8.70
C ASN A 80 15.34 -17.26 8.24
N VAL A 81 14.95 -16.17 8.90
CA VAL A 81 15.31 -14.81 8.50
C VAL A 81 15.71 -14.05 9.77
N ALA A 82 16.93 -13.50 9.79
CA ALA A 82 17.45 -12.80 10.97
C ALA A 82 16.46 -11.73 11.47
N PRO A 83 16.32 -11.54 12.80
CA PRO A 83 15.41 -10.56 13.37
C PRO A 83 15.87 -9.16 12.93
N GLY A 84 15.19 -8.61 11.92
CA GLY A 84 15.55 -7.34 11.27
C GLY A 84 15.66 -7.37 9.74
N SER A 85 15.61 -8.53 9.06
CA SER A 85 15.77 -8.58 7.59
C SER A 85 14.48 -8.85 6.80
N GLY A 86 13.31 -8.88 7.45
CA GLY A 86 12.02 -8.95 6.78
C GLY A 86 11.30 -7.61 6.78
N LEU A 87 11.31 -6.89 5.66
CA LEU A 87 10.39 -5.75 5.47
C LEU A 87 8.95 -6.25 5.61
N ASP A 88 8.09 -5.52 6.32
CA ASP A 88 6.67 -5.86 6.45
C ASP A 88 5.84 -5.44 5.22
N SER A 89 6.47 -4.73 4.27
CA SER A 89 5.88 -4.28 3.03
C SER A 89 5.73 -5.37 1.99
N VAL A 90 4.77 -5.17 1.07
CA VAL A 90 4.57 -6.08 -0.06
C VAL A 90 5.82 -6.13 -0.95
N HIS A 91 6.40 -4.99 -1.28
CA HIS A 91 7.68 -4.95 -1.99
C HIS A 91 8.83 -5.15 -1.01
N LYS A 92 9.84 -5.92 -1.43
CA LYS A 92 11.07 -6.16 -0.64
C LYS A 92 12.24 -5.29 -1.08
N ASN A 93 11.98 -4.32 -1.96
CA ASN A 93 12.94 -3.35 -2.45
C ASN A 93 12.20 -2.08 -2.90
N SER A 94 12.97 -1.03 -3.19
CA SER A 94 12.50 0.29 -3.59
C SER A 94 11.54 0.21 -4.77
N VAL A 95 10.40 0.89 -4.64
CA VAL A 95 9.45 1.05 -5.75
C VAL A 95 9.94 2.20 -6.63
N SER A 96 10.31 1.89 -7.87
CA SER A 96 10.89 2.86 -8.79
C SER A 96 9.91 3.38 -9.84
N GLN A 97 8.74 2.76 -9.96
CA GLN A 97 7.71 3.17 -10.91
C GLN A 97 6.31 2.89 -10.38
N ILE A 98 5.41 3.85 -10.58
CA ILE A 98 3.97 3.72 -10.37
C ILE A 98 3.27 4.15 -11.66
N SER A 99 2.31 3.34 -12.12
CA SER A 99 1.47 3.70 -13.26
C SER A 99 -0.01 3.50 -12.94
N GLY A 100 -0.84 4.42 -13.43
CA GLY A 100 -2.27 4.21 -13.53
C GLY A 100 -2.60 3.29 -14.70
N SER A 101 -3.55 2.39 -14.50
CA SER A 101 -4.09 1.51 -15.54
C SER A 101 -5.61 1.69 -15.62
N ALA A 102 -6.18 1.31 -16.77
CA ALA A 102 -7.61 1.42 -17.03
C ALA A 102 -8.42 0.71 -15.93
N GLY A 103 -9.47 1.39 -15.43
CA GLY A 103 -10.34 0.85 -14.37
C GLY A 103 -9.86 1.11 -12.94
N ALA A 104 -9.28 2.29 -12.67
CA ALA A 104 -8.88 2.72 -11.32
C ALA A 104 -7.84 1.80 -10.64
N ARG A 105 -6.89 1.25 -11.40
CA ARG A 105 -5.86 0.36 -10.87
C ARG A 105 -4.49 1.01 -10.90
N LEU A 106 -3.70 0.81 -9.86
CA LEU A 106 -2.31 1.23 -9.78
C LEU A 106 -1.38 0.03 -9.83
N SER A 107 -0.35 0.12 -10.66
CA SER A 107 0.73 -0.86 -10.70
C SER A 107 1.99 -0.23 -10.12
N ALA A 108 2.66 -0.94 -9.21
CA ALA A 108 3.93 -0.54 -8.62
C ALA A 108 5.01 -1.57 -8.95
N HIS A 109 6.20 -1.11 -9.34
CA HIS A 109 7.32 -1.95 -9.76
C HIS A 109 8.56 -1.71 -8.90
N SER A 110 9.21 -2.79 -8.44
CA SER A 110 10.54 -2.70 -7.82
C SER A 110 11.65 -2.93 -8.85
N SER A 111 12.68 -2.09 -8.82
CA SER A 111 13.91 -2.31 -9.60
C SER A 111 14.87 -3.21 -8.81
N ALA A 112 15.09 -4.43 -9.28
CA ALA A 112 16.01 -5.38 -8.66
C ALA A 112 16.49 -6.44 -9.67
N PRO A 113 17.54 -7.22 -9.36
CA PRO A 113 17.84 -8.45 -10.08
C PRO A 113 16.59 -9.35 -10.17
N GLN A 114 16.51 -10.21 -11.19
CA GLN A 114 15.29 -10.95 -11.58
C GLN A 114 14.53 -11.59 -10.40
N GLU A 115 15.26 -12.04 -9.36
CA GLU A 115 14.75 -12.70 -8.15
C GLU A 115 14.01 -11.78 -7.15
N TRP A 116 14.23 -10.47 -7.19
CA TRP A 116 13.56 -9.48 -6.32
C TRP A 116 12.71 -8.46 -7.10
N MET A 117 12.62 -8.64 -8.42
CA MET A 117 11.71 -7.87 -9.25
C MET A 117 10.27 -8.28 -8.93
N SER A 118 9.46 -7.31 -8.53
CA SER A 118 8.07 -7.54 -8.15
C SER A 118 7.16 -6.48 -8.76
N MET A 119 5.94 -6.90 -9.12
CA MET A 119 4.86 -6.01 -9.54
C MET A 119 3.65 -6.25 -8.66
N SER A 120 3.12 -5.18 -8.08
CA SER A 120 1.90 -5.21 -7.27
C SER A 120 0.82 -4.39 -7.95
N ILE A 121 -0.39 -4.95 -8.05
CA ILE A 121 -1.56 -4.26 -8.58
C ILE A 121 -2.51 -3.96 -7.43
N TRP A 122 -2.90 -2.71 -7.36
CA TRP A 122 -3.74 -2.10 -6.35
C TRP A 122 -5.01 -1.58 -7.01
N ASP A 123 -6.17 -1.93 -6.46
CA ASP A 123 -7.45 -1.39 -6.93
C ASP A 123 -7.79 -0.16 -6.09
N VAL A 124 -7.98 0.98 -6.75
CA VAL A 124 -8.35 2.25 -6.14
C VAL A 124 -9.87 2.33 -6.10
N LYS A 125 -10.43 2.05 -4.93
CA LYS A 125 -11.86 2.20 -4.69
C LYS A 125 -12.14 3.56 -4.08
N ASN A 126 -13.27 4.14 -4.49
CA ASN A 126 -13.81 5.35 -3.90
C ASN A 126 -15.12 5.03 -3.17
N PRO A 127 -15.09 4.40 -1.98
CA PRO A 127 -16.28 4.31 -1.14
C PRO A 127 -16.73 5.70 -0.70
N LEU A 128 -18.02 5.98 -0.93
CA LEU A 128 -18.70 7.13 -0.32
C LEU A 128 -19.01 6.77 1.14
N VAL A 129 -18.25 7.32 2.08
CA VAL A 129 -18.56 7.20 3.52
C VAL A 129 -18.99 8.59 4.00
N HIS A 130 -20.24 8.73 4.44
CA HIS A 130 -20.80 9.98 4.95
C HIS A 130 -20.63 11.21 4.02
N GLY A 131 -20.61 11.01 2.70
CA GLY A 131 -20.44 12.10 1.72
C GLY A 131 -19.00 12.57 1.53
N THR A 132 -18.03 12.00 2.26
CA THR A 132 -16.61 12.16 1.98
C THR A 132 -16.10 10.98 1.15
N PRO A 133 -15.46 11.23 -0.02
CA PRO A 133 -14.78 10.17 -0.75
C PRO A 133 -13.60 9.68 0.09
N GLU A 134 -13.69 8.48 0.64
CA GLU A 134 -12.55 7.80 1.25
C GLU A 134 -11.91 6.95 0.16
N MET A 135 -10.60 7.06 -0.06
CA MET A 135 -9.92 6.19 -1.01
C MET A 135 -9.43 4.94 -0.29
N THR A 136 -9.95 3.78 -0.72
CA THR A 136 -9.43 2.49 -0.25
C THR A 136 -8.63 1.86 -1.36
N ILE A 137 -7.39 1.50 -1.05
CA ILE A 137 -6.56 0.72 -1.94
C ILE A 137 -6.46 -0.70 -1.40
N ALA A 138 -6.75 -1.69 -2.24
CA ALA A 138 -6.68 -3.10 -1.89
C ALA A 138 -5.89 -3.87 -2.94
N ARG A 139 -5.09 -4.84 -2.49
CA ARG A 139 -4.33 -5.70 -3.39
C ARG A 139 -5.30 -6.66 -4.09
N LEU A 140 -5.12 -6.90 -5.40
CA LEU A 140 -6.00 -7.80 -6.14
C LEU A 140 -6.06 -9.23 -5.55
N GLN A 141 -4.94 -9.74 -5.03
CA GLN A 141 -4.89 -11.07 -4.40
C GLN A 141 -5.82 -11.17 -3.17
N ASP A 142 -6.03 -10.07 -2.43
CA ASP A 142 -6.92 -10.07 -1.26
C ASP A 142 -8.40 -10.23 -1.66
N TYR A 143 -8.78 -9.88 -2.90
CA TYR A 143 -10.13 -10.09 -3.42
C TYR A 143 -10.41 -11.54 -3.78
N GLU A 144 -9.42 -12.24 -4.35
CA GLU A 144 -9.60 -13.65 -4.71
C GLU A 144 -9.75 -14.52 -3.46
N GLU A 145 -8.97 -14.25 -2.41
CA GLU A 145 -9.10 -14.98 -1.12
C GLU A 145 -10.42 -14.69 -0.37
N GLN A 146 -11.02 -13.51 -0.56
CA GLN A 146 -12.30 -13.17 0.08
C GLN A 146 -13.53 -13.70 -0.67
N ASN A 147 -13.40 -14.03 -1.95
CA ASN A 147 -14.51 -14.48 -2.80
C ASN A 147 -14.43 -15.97 -3.21
N ALA A 148 -13.48 -16.72 -2.63
CA ALA A 148 -13.33 -18.17 -2.78
C ALA A 148 -13.87 -18.91 -1.54
#